data_AF-A0A2I2Z5G7-F1
#
_entry.id   AF-A0A2I2Z5G7-F1
#
_cell.length_a   1.000
_cell.length_b   1.000
_cell.length_c   1.000
_cell.angle_alpha   90.00
_cell.angle_beta   90.00
_cell.angle_gamma   90.00
#
_symmetry.space_group_name_H-M   'P 1'
#
loop_
_entity.id
_entity.type
_entity.pdbx_description
1 polymer ?
#
loop_
_entity_poly.entity_id
_entity_poly.type
_entity_poly.pdbx_seq_one_letter_code
_entity_poly.pdbx_strand_id
1 'polypeptide(L)' 'MEAEETMQRLQEFRERQDCFTDITLIVDGHHLKAHKAVLAACSHVLPQIFFHIVKSNLNH' A
#
# COMPACT_ATOMS: atom_id res chain seq x y z
N MET A 1 -20.59 2.15 7.84
CA MET A 1 -20.08 3.01 8.92
C MET A 1 -18.66 2.60 9.31
N GLU A 2 -18.39 1.35 9.72
CA GLU A 2 -17.03 0.92 10.15
C GLU A 2 -15.93 0.97 9.07
N ALA A 3 -16.24 0.60 7.82
CA ALA A 3 -15.23 0.58 6.75
C ALA A 3 -14.75 1.99 6.35
N GLU A 4 -15.64 2.98 6.46
CA GLU A 4 -15.37 4.37 6.11
C GLU A 4 -14.49 5.04 7.19
N GLU A 5 -14.78 4.77 8.46
CA GLU A 5 -13.92 5.18 9.58
C GLU A 5 -12.52 4.56 9.50
N THR A 6 -12.46 3.27 9.11
CA THR A 6 -11.18 2.57 8.94
C THR A 6 -10.33 3.21 7.85
N MET A 7 -10.94 3.54 6.70
CA MET A 7 -10.24 4.22 5.59
C MET A 7 -9.75 5.61 6.00
N GLN A 8 -10.57 6.39 6.72
CA GLN A 8 -10.18 7.72 7.21
C GLN A 8 -8.95 7.65 8.13
N ARG A 9 -8.94 6.72 9.10
CA ARG A 9 -7.78 6.54 9.99
C ARG A 9 -6.51 6.15 9.24
N LEU A 10 -6.60 5.24 8.27
CA LEU A 10 -5.46 4.82 7.45
C LEU A 10 -4.92 5.97 6.60
N GLN A 11 -5.80 6.82 6.10
CA GLN A 11 -5.41 8.04 5.39
C GLN A 11 -4.70 9.03 6.31
N GLU A 12 -5.19 9.26 7.53
CA GLU A 12 -4.51 10.12 8.51
C GLU A 12 -3.12 9.60 8.89
N PHE A 13 -2.96 8.28 9.10
CA PHE A 13 -1.65 7.68 9.39
C PHE A 13 -0.66 7.89 8.25
N ARG A 14 -1.12 7.80 7.00
CA ARG A 14 -0.30 8.09 5.82
C ARG A 14 0.10 9.56 5.78
N GLU A 15 -0.87 10.47 5.88
CA GLU A 15 -0.66 11.90 5.64
C GLU A 15 0.13 12.59 6.75
N ARG A 16 -0.07 12.19 8.01
CA ARG A 16 0.51 12.91 9.16
C ARG A 16 1.77 12.28 9.74
N GLN A 17 1.93 10.97 9.60
CA GLN A 17 2.98 10.25 10.32
C GLN A 17 3.84 9.36 9.42
N ASP A 18 3.45 9.18 8.17
CA ASP A 18 4.12 8.27 7.24
C ASP A 18 4.34 6.87 7.86
N CYS A 19 3.39 6.48 8.72
CA CYS A 19 3.50 5.32 9.58
C CYS A 19 2.85 4.10 8.92
N PHE A 20 3.45 2.93 9.18
CA PHE A 20 2.97 1.63 8.73
C PHE A 20 2.90 1.46 7.20
N THR A 21 3.48 2.37 6.42
CA THR A 21 3.59 2.23 4.97
C THR A 21 4.63 1.16 4.65
N ASP A 22 4.21 0.11 3.95
CA ASP A 22 5.02 -1.05 3.61
C ASP A 22 5.34 -1.12 2.11
N ILE A 23 4.97 -0.08 1.36
CA ILE A 23 5.27 0.11 -0.05
C ILE A 23 5.51 1.59 -0.39
N THR A 24 6.42 1.84 -1.33
CA THR A 24 6.60 3.14 -2.00
C THR A 24 6.41 2.96 -3.50
N LEU A 25 5.49 3.71 -4.10
CA LEU A 25 5.26 3.75 -5.54
C LEU A 25 6.04 4.93 -6.12
N ILE A 26 6.83 4.70 -7.16
CA ILE A 26 7.53 5.75 -7.88
C ILE A 26 6.77 6.03 -9.17
N VAL A 27 6.22 7.24 -9.31
CA VAL A 27 5.45 7.67 -10.49
C VAL A 27 6.01 8.99 -10.97
N ASP A 28 6.57 9.01 -12.18
CA ASP A 28 7.18 10.21 -12.77
C ASP A 28 8.22 10.88 -11.84
N GLY A 29 9.06 10.07 -11.17
CA GLY A 29 10.05 10.55 -10.20
C GLY A 29 9.50 10.92 -8.82
N HIS A 30 8.17 10.93 -8.62
CA HIS A 30 7.56 11.18 -7.32
C HIS A 30 7.43 9.91 -6.49
N HIS A 31 7.77 10.00 -5.20
CA HIS A 31 7.71 8.88 -4.26
C HIS A 31 6.43 8.96 -3.43
N LEU A 32 5.58 7.94 -3.57
CA LEU A 32 4.28 7.83 -2.90
C LEU A 32 4.29 6.64 -1.95
N LYS A 33 4.40 6.90 -0.65
CA LYS A 33 4.27 5.85 0.37
C LYS A 33 2.80 5.50 0.61
N ALA A 34 2.52 4.22 0.83
CA ALA A 34 1.18 3.70 1.00
C ALA A 34 1.17 2.37 1.78
N HIS A 35 -0.03 1.86 2.06
CA HIS A 35 -0.27 0.56 2.68
C HIS A 35 -0.71 -0.45 1.62
N LYS A 36 -0.02 -1.58 1.49
CA LYS A 36 -0.38 -2.64 0.53
C LYS A 36 -1.80 -3.15 0.73
N ALA A 37 -2.26 -3.26 1.98
CA ALA A 37 -3.60 -3.73 2.30
C ALA A 37 -4.70 -2.83 1.71
N VAL A 38 -4.54 -1.51 1.81
CA VAL A 38 -5.48 -0.53 1.22
C VAL A 38 -5.47 -0.64 -0.31
N LEU A 39 -4.28 -0.66 -0.92
CA LEU A 39 -4.14 -0.81 -2.35
C LEU A 39 -4.74 -2.12 -2.88
N ALA A 40 -4.58 -3.20 -2.11
CA ALA A 40 -5.13 -4.51 -2.45
C ALA A 40 -6.66 -4.57 -2.36
N ALA A 41 -7.26 -3.86 -1.41
CA ALA A 41 -8.72 -3.76 -1.30
C ALA A 41 -9.32 -2.93 -2.45
N CYS A 42 -8.59 -1.93 -2.96
CA CYS A 42 -9.07 -1.02 -4.00
C CYS A 42 -8.70 -1.44 -5.44
N SER A 43 -7.88 -2.47 -5.63
CA SER A 43 -7.40 -2.90 -6.95
C SER A 43 -7.25 -4.42 -7.06
N HIS A 44 -7.70 -4.99 -8.18
CA HIS A 44 -7.55 -6.42 -8.47
C HIS A 44 -6.15 -6.80 -8.97
N VAL A 45 -5.36 -5.82 -9.43
CA VAL A 45 -4.05 -6.05 -10.08
C VAL A 45 -2.91 -5.93 -9.08
N LEU A 46 -2.97 -4.93 -8.20
CA LEU A 46 -1.92 -4.65 -7.21
C LEU A 46 -1.59 -5.83 -6.26
N PRO A 47 -2.57 -6.59 -5.73
CA PRO A 47 -2.28 -7.77 -4.91
C PRO A 47 -1.44 -8.83 -5.63
N GLN A 48 -1.72 -9.05 -6.92
CA GLN A 48 -0.99 -10.05 -7.73
C GLN A 48 0.46 -9.64 -7.92
N ILE A 49 0.69 -8.35 -8.17
CA ILE A 49 2.04 -7.77 -8.29
C ILE A 49 2.80 -7.94 -6.97
N PHE A 50 2.19 -7.62 -5.82
CA PHE A 50 2.86 -7.73 -4.53
C PHE A 50 3.26 -9.17 -4.21
N PHE A 51 2.38 -10.13 -4.49
CA PHE A 51 2.67 -11.55 -4.26
C PHE A 51 3.80 -12.06 -5.16
N HIS A 52 3.81 -11.67 -6.43
CA HIS A 52 4.84 -12.10 -7.38
C HIS A 52 6.22 -11.53 -7.03
N ILE A 53 6.30 -10.23 -6.72
CA ILE A 53 7.56 -9.57 -6.35
C ILE A 53 8.17 -10.19 -5.08
N VAL A 54 7.35 -10.48 -4.05
CA VAL A 54 7.85 -11.08 -2.81
C VAL A 54 8.42 -12.48 -3.06
N LYS A 55 7.81 -13.28 -3.94
CA LYS A 55 8.34 -14.62 -4.28
C LYS A 55 9.65 -14.58 -5.05
N SER A 56 9.85 -13.61 -5.93
CA SER A 56 11.15 -13.43 -6.60
C SER A 56 12.29 -13.13 -5.62
N ASN A 57 12.01 -12.49 -4.48
CA ASN A 57 13.01 -12.18 -3.44
C ASN A 57 13.29 -13.33 -2.46
N LEU A 58 12.50 -14.42 -2.49
CA LEU A 58 12.68 -15.59 -1.64
C LEU A 58 13.39 -16.75 -2.35
N ASN A 59 13.57 -16.66 -3.67
CA ASN A 59 14.18 -17.70 -4.51
C ASN A 59 15.66 -17.43 -4.83
N HIS A 60 16.36 -16.67 -4.00
CA HIS A 60 17.76 -16.32 -4.20
C HIS A 60 18.61 -16.60 -2.96
#